data_AF-A0A257MRE5-F1
#
_entry.id   AF-A0A257MRE5-F1
#
_cell.length_a   1.000
_cell.length_b   1.000
_cell.length_c   1.000
_cell.angle_alpha   90.00
_cell.angle_beta   90.00
_cell.angle_gamma   90.00
#
_symmetry.space_group_name_H-M   'P 1'
#
loop_
_entity.id
_entity.type
_entity.pdbx_description
1 polymer ?
#
loop_
_entity_poly.entity_id
_entity_poly.type
_entity_poly.pdbx_seq_one_letter_code
_entity_poly.pdbx_strand_id
1 'polypeptide(L)'
;MRQLIVGMTLAMLIHILLLSPFPAAGQAPSAFGNASWAGAPDLDIAFIRPGEISPSDIVLDISPNATAYVEGALNINYEDFLDRGGALKPVSEIAMMLGDAGITSNDSLLIAGECMPCGGGPAPAFFTYWLLKYLGHEDVRMLLGDADDWKAAGLNISHEPSVRAKADYITSIQADLLATYEFVVAGDAQILDARPLRDYEIGSIPGAVNIPYEDALDNGSIKREGQLQEIFSGLQKDRAVVVYTNVGIEAAISWFALEQLGYDARLYSWRDWLVNQPQLGFELAEIKAEPNPVKAGQSVYITALFHATSANSVRNSSDSNNSGSDDKLEVKGCATCGFGSPQGFANLDRKDGAVQIGSSGMAASSSDIAGQKADSTLRCTAVITAPDGSESARMSLLHTTGGKYIGIWNADRLPGIYAVSIVASVKGNAETFADVLEIEVVA
;
A
#
# COMPACT_ATOMS: atom_id res chain seq x y z
N MET A 1 -29.19 -8.65 5.34
CA MET A 1 -28.30 -7.54 4.89
C MET A 1 -26.82 -7.85 5.17
N ARG A 2 -26.45 -9.14 5.10
CA ARG A 2 -25.09 -9.70 4.97
C ARG A 2 -25.09 -10.34 3.57
N GLN A 3 -23.97 -10.30 2.85
CA GLN A 3 -23.77 -10.70 1.44
C GLN A 3 -23.80 -9.52 0.46
N LEU A 4 -22.68 -8.78 0.39
CA LEU A 4 -22.29 -7.99 -0.78
C LEU A 4 -20.84 -7.50 -0.67
N ILE A 5 -19.90 -8.39 -0.30
CA ILE A 5 -18.45 -8.11 -0.42
C ILE A 5 -17.74 -9.43 -0.72
N VAL A 6 -17.83 -9.90 -1.96
CA VAL A 6 -16.90 -10.88 -2.54
C VAL A 6 -16.65 -10.41 -3.96
N GLY A 7 -15.44 -9.92 -4.25
CA GLY A 7 -15.02 -9.64 -5.64
C GLY A 7 -14.61 -8.21 -6.00
N MET A 8 -14.14 -7.37 -5.07
CA MET A 8 -13.44 -6.14 -5.49
C MET A 8 -11.97 -6.46 -5.79
N THR A 9 -11.53 -6.20 -7.02
CA THR A 9 -10.14 -6.33 -7.45
C THR A 9 -9.28 -5.20 -6.88
N LEU A 10 -7.97 -5.44 -6.72
CA LEU A 10 -6.99 -4.48 -6.20
C LEU A 10 -7.00 -3.15 -6.98
N ALA A 11 -7.21 -3.21 -8.30
CA ALA A 11 -7.35 -2.04 -9.16
C ALA A 11 -8.62 -1.20 -8.86
N MET A 12 -9.71 -1.84 -8.44
CA MET A 12 -10.96 -1.17 -8.08
C MET A 12 -10.87 -0.49 -6.71
N LEU A 13 -10.11 -1.07 -5.78
CA LEU A 13 -9.77 -0.44 -4.49
C LEU A 13 -8.94 0.83 -4.68
N ILE A 14 -7.94 0.79 -5.58
CA ILE A 14 -7.10 1.95 -5.91
C ILE A 14 -7.93 3.06 -6.55
N HIS A 15 -8.86 2.74 -7.45
CA HIS A 15 -9.72 3.76 -8.10
C HIS A 15 -10.76 4.38 -7.16
N ILE A 16 -11.32 3.61 -6.22
CA ILE A 16 -12.32 4.11 -5.26
C ILE A 16 -11.65 4.96 -4.15
N LEU A 17 -10.43 4.63 -3.75
CA LEU A 17 -9.65 5.42 -2.77
C LEU A 17 -9.06 6.72 -3.35
N LEU A 18 -8.81 6.77 -4.67
CA LEU A 18 -8.28 7.98 -5.33
C LEU A 18 -9.37 9.01 -5.72
N LEU A 19 -10.66 8.65 -5.67
CA LEU A 19 -11.77 9.46 -6.18
C LEU A 19 -12.84 9.81 -5.13
N SER A 20 -12.67 9.43 -3.86
CA SER A 20 -13.57 9.90 -2.81
C SER A 20 -13.33 11.40 -2.55
N PRO A 21 -14.29 12.30 -2.85
CA PRO A 21 -14.20 13.65 -2.33
C PRO A 21 -14.21 13.57 -0.81
N PHE A 22 -13.30 14.29 -0.16
CA PHE A 22 -13.36 14.55 1.27
C PHE A 22 -14.82 14.91 1.62
N PRO A 23 -15.49 14.18 2.53
CA PRO A 23 -16.79 14.64 2.98
C PRO A 23 -16.59 16.03 3.56
N ALA A 24 -17.41 16.99 3.12
CA ALA A 24 -17.44 18.32 3.71
C ALA A 24 -17.71 18.15 5.21
N ALA A 25 -16.67 18.31 6.02
CA ALA A 25 -16.76 18.31 7.46
C ALA A 25 -17.62 19.51 7.85
N GLY A 26 -18.79 19.25 8.44
CA GLY A 26 -19.50 20.29 9.18
C GLY A 26 -18.53 20.88 10.21
N GLN A 27 -18.52 22.20 10.35
CA GLN A 27 -17.62 22.94 11.25
C GLN A 27 -17.49 22.22 12.59
N ALA A 28 -16.37 21.53 12.78
CA ALA A 28 -15.98 21.06 14.10
C ALA A 28 -15.66 22.31 14.93
N PRO A 29 -16.08 22.38 16.20
CA PRO A 29 -15.55 23.40 17.10
C PRO A 29 -14.02 23.33 17.09
N SER A 30 -13.33 24.48 17.21
CA SER A 30 -11.88 24.53 17.20
C SER A 30 -11.32 23.49 18.18
N ALA A 31 -10.33 22.72 17.72
CA ALA A 31 -9.72 21.62 18.48
C ALA A 31 -9.05 22.08 19.80
N PHE A 32 -9.02 23.39 20.03
CA PHE A 32 -8.40 24.05 21.18
C PHE A 32 -9.33 25.01 21.93
N GLY A 33 -10.62 25.09 21.57
CA GLY A 33 -11.56 26.04 22.17
C GLY A 33 -11.89 25.78 23.65
N ASN A 34 -11.60 26.76 24.51
CA ASN A 34 -12.13 26.98 25.88
C ASN A 34 -12.15 25.80 26.87
N ALA A 35 -11.43 24.71 26.62
CA ALA A 35 -11.12 23.75 27.67
C ALA A 35 -10.11 24.41 28.62
N SER A 36 -10.46 24.54 29.89
CA SER A 36 -9.55 25.04 30.92
C SER A 36 -8.25 24.23 30.89
N TRP A 37 -7.18 24.80 30.34
CA TRP A 37 -5.84 24.22 30.18
C TRP A 37 -5.13 23.88 31.49
N ALA A 38 -5.82 23.95 32.63
CA ALA A 38 -5.35 23.60 33.96
C ALA A 38 -5.06 22.09 34.14
N GLY A 39 -5.25 21.27 33.09
CA GLY A 39 -4.99 19.83 33.09
C GLY A 39 -4.11 19.31 31.94
N ALA A 40 -3.39 20.19 31.23
CA ALA A 40 -2.43 19.75 30.22
C ALA A 40 -1.33 18.87 30.87
N PRO A 41 -0.84 17.82 30.18
CA PRO A 41 -0.01 16.76 30.78
C PRO A 41 1.42 17.22 31.10
N ASP A 42 2.16 16.44 31.88
CA ASP A 42 3.65 16.46 32.00
C ASP A 42 4.40 16.20 30.66
N LEU A 43 3.73 16.34 29.50
CA LEU A 43 4.30 16.22 28.14
C LEU A 43 4.95 17.55 27.68
N ASP A 44 5.47 18.32 28.64
CA ASP A 44 5.78 19.77 28.56
C ASP A 44 6.87 20.16 27.54
N ILE A 45 7.64 19.21 26.99
CA ILE A 45 8.79 19.56 26.14
C ILE A 45 8.43 19.88 24.68
N ALA A 46 7.36 19.28 24.16
CA ALA A 46 7.03 19.38 22.73
C ALA A 46 5.95 20.44 22.43
N PHE A 47 5.30 20.99 23.46
CA PHE A 47 4.26 22.01 23.32
C PHE A 47 4.66 23.29 24.05
N ILE A 48 4.33 24.44 23.46
CA ILE A 48 4.56 25.76 24.06
C ILE A 48 3.24 26.51 24.11
N ARG A 49 2.99 27.21 25.22
CA ARG A 49 1.83 28.11 25.32
C ARG A 49 2.15 29.46 24.68
N PRO A 50 1.15 30.18 24.17
CA PRO A 50 1.34 31.52 23.59
C PRO A 50 2.12 32.50 24.47
N GLY A 51 1.95 32.45 25.80
CA GLY A 51 2.68 33.32 26.74
C GLY A 51 4.14 32.91 27.03
N GLU A 52 4.60 31.79 26.48
CA GLU A 52 5.92 31.18 26.74
C GLU A 52 6.87 31.29 25.53
N ILE A 53 6.42 31.92 24.43
CA ILE A 53 7.23 32.13 23.23
C ILE A 53 8.46 33.01 23.56
N SER A 54 9.65 32.54 23.19
CA SER A 54 10.89 33.30 23.29
C SER A 54 11.04 34.26 22.09
N PRO A 55 11.65 35.44 22.26
CA PRO A 55 11.98 36.33 21.13
C PRO A 55 12.88 35.71 20.06
N SER A 56 13.59 34.62 20.38
CA SER A 56 14.43 33.87 19.43
C SER A 56 13.67 32.81 18.64
N ASP A 57 12.45 32.48 19.04
CA ASP A 57 11.65 31.46 18.40
C ASP A 57 11.12 31.94 17.04
N ILE A 58 11.14 31.04 16.06
CA ILE A 58 10.55 31.25 14.76
C ILE A 58 9.21 30.52 14.74
N VAL A 59 8.13 31.28 14.62
CA VAL A 59 6.81 30.70 14.41
C VAL A 59 6.65 30.35 12.94
N LEU A 60 6.36 29.08 12.66
CA LEU A 60 6.04 28.55 11.34
C LEU A 60 4.55 28.19 11.31
N ASP A 61 3.74 29.03 10.66
CA ASP A 61 2.35 28.70 10.38
C ASP A 61 2.28 27.71 9.19
N ILE A 62 1.62 26.58 9.41
CA ILE A 62 1.54 25.51 8.42
C ILE A 62 0.22 25.47 7.63
N SER A 63 -0.68 26.42 7.87
CA SER A 63 -2.04 26.39 7.36
C SER A 63 -2.07 26.63 5.85
N PRO A 64 -2.88 25.89 5.07
CA PRO A 64 -3.00 26.11 3.63
C PRO A 64 -3.60 27.47 3.24
N ASN A 65 -4.55 27.96 4.06
CA ASN A 65 -5.32 29.18 3.79
C ASN A 65 -5.47 30.04 5.05
N ALA A 66 -4.36 30.35 5.73
CA ALA A 66 -4.39 31.22 6.90
C ALA A 66 -4.83 32.65 6.53
N THR A 67 -5.72 33.22 7.34
CA THR A 67 -6.21 34.61 7.23
C THR A 67 -5.64 35.53 8.31
N ALA A 68 -4.93 34.94 9.26
CA ALA A 68 -4.32 35.59 10.40
C ALA A 68 -3.11 34.75 10.84
N TYR A 69 -2.07 35.42 11.30
CA TYR A 69 -0.81 34.84 11.73
C TYR A 69 -0.40 35.46 13.07
N VAL A 70 0.35 34.73 13.90
CA VAL A 70 1.13 35.39 14.96
C VAL A 70 2.04 36.44 14.29
N GLU A 71 2.13 37.65 14.86
CA GLU A 71 3.01 38.69 14.32
C GLU A 71 4.45 38.15 14.19
N GLY A 72 5.02 38.24 12.99
CA GLY A 72 6.36 37.73 12.70
C GLY A 72 6.43 36.26 12.24
N ALA A 73 5.31 35.52 12.23
CA ALA A 73 5.29 34.13 11.77
C ALA A 73 5.56 34.01 10.27
N LEU A 74 6.30 32.98 9.90
CA LEU A 74 6.44 32.52 8.51
C LEU A 74 5.23 31.66 8.14
N ASN A 75 5.02 31.45 6.84
CA ASN A 75 4.03 30.48 6.37
C ASN A 75 4.62 29.53 5.33
N ILE A 76 4.45 28.23 5.57
CA ILE A 76 4.69 27.19 4.57
C ILE A 76 3.51 26.23 4.68
N ASN A 77 2.69 26.14 3.63
CA ASN A 77 1.57 25.21 3.60
C ASN A 77 2.08 23.76 3.75
N TYR A 78 1.61 23.02 4.75
CA TYR A 78 2.06 21.64 4.96
C TYR A 78 1.78 20.72 3.76
N GLU A 79 0.74 21.02 2.97
CA GLU A 79 0.41 20.27 1.75
C GLU A 79 1.52 20.39 0.70
N ASP A 80 2.31 21.47 0.72
CA ASP A 80 3.43 21.65 -0.19
C ASP A 80 4.58 20.69 0.09
N PHE A 81 4.62 20.04 1.27
CA PHE A 81 5.58 18.97 1.53
C PHE A 81 5.21 17.65 0.84
N LEU A 82 4.01 17.55 0.28
CA LEU A 82 3.45 16.35 -0.30
C LEU A 82 3.26 16.48 -1.82
N ASP A 83 3.41 15.38 -2.55
CA ASP A 83 3.04 15.27 -3.95
C ASP A 83 1.53 15.12 -4.13
N ARG A 84 1.04 15.12 -5.38
CA ARG A 84 -0.40 14.97 -5.69
C ARG A 84 -1.00 13.65 -5.22
N GLY A 85 -0.19 12.64 -4.95
CA GLY A 85 -0.65 11.38 -4.38
C GLY A 85 -0.67 11.37 -2.84
N GLY A 86 -0.09 12.38 -2.19
CA GLY A 86 0.12 12.42 -0.74
C GLY A 86 1.44 11.80 -0.27
N ALA A 87 2.44 11.66 -1.14
CA ALA A 87 3.78 11.17 -0.77
C ALA A 87 4.67 12.34 -0.42
N LEU A 88 5.62 12.15 0.50
CA LEU A 88 6.65 13.14 0.76
C LEU A 88 7.38 13.50 -0.54
N LYS A 89 7.49 14.79 -0.81
CA LYS A 89 8.38 15.29 -1.86
C LYS A 89 9.83 14.92 -1.55
N PRO A 90 10.72 14.93 -2.56
CA PRO A 90 12.14 14.70 -2.33
C PRO A 90 12.68 15.60 -1.22
N VAL A 91 13.49 15.04 -0.33
CA VAL A 91 14.11 15.75 0.80
C VAL A 91 14.79 17.05 0.36
N SER A 92 15.43 17.06 -0.81
CA SER A 92 16.08 18.24 -1.37
C SER A 92 15.11 19.37 -1.69
N GLU A 93 13.89 19.06 -2.13
CA GLU A 93 12.86 20.06 -2.40
C GLU A 93 12.32 20.65 -1.09
N ILE A 94 12.06 19.80 -0.09
CA ILE A 94 11.59 20.24 1.23
C ILE A 94 12.65 21.11 1.91
N ALA A 95 13.92 20.69 1.88
CA ALA A 95 15.03 21.49 2.41
C ALA A 95 15.14 22.85 1.71
N MET A 96 14.96 22.90 0.39
CA MET A 96 14.94 24.15 -0.35
C MET A 96 13.77 25.05 0.05
N MET A 97 12.58 24.50 0.30
CA MET A 97 11.43 25.28 0.79
C MET A 97 11.70 25.92 2.15
N LEU A 98 12.25 25.15 3.09
CA LEU A 98 12.62 25.65 4.42
C LEU A 98 13.71 26.73 4.33
N GLY A 99 14.75 26.50 3.52
CA GLY A 99 15.82 27.47 3.28
C GLY A 99 15.33 28.74 2.60
N ASP A 100 14.42 28.64 1.64
CA ASP A 100 13.81 29.78 0.96
C ASP A 100 12.96 30.63 1.91
N ALA A 101 12.36 30.02 2.94
CA ALA A 101 11.68 30.72 4.03
C ALA A 101 12.64 31.33 5.07
N GLY A 102 13.95 31.12 4.92
CA GLY A 102 14.98 31.65 5.83
C GLY A 102 15.12 30.87 7.14
N ILE A 103 14.76 29.59 7.11
CA ILE A 103 14.89 28.64 8.22
C ILE A 103 16.20 27.85 8.05
N THR A 104 16.93 27.68 9.14
CA THR A 104 18.10 26.80 9.26
C THR A 104 17.79 25.64 10.20
N SER A 105 18.55 24.54 10.15
CA SER A 105 18.32 23.37 11.00
C SER A 105 18.64 23.56 12.49
N ASN A 106 19.23 24.70 12.87
CA ASN A 106 19.55 25.07 14.25
C ASN A 106 18.59 26.12 14.84
N ASP A 107 17.64 26.62 14.05
CA ASP A 107 16.66 27.57 14.55
C ASP A 107 15.73 26.89 15.57
N SER A 108 15.20 27.66 16.51
CA SER A 108 14.09 27.19 17.35
C SER A 108 12.79 27.38 16.57
N LEU A 109 12.13 26.29 16.17
CA LEU A 109 10.88 26.32 15.40
C LEU A 109 9.67 26.00 16.26
N LEU A 110 8.67 26.88 16.20
CA LEU A 110 7.35 26.68 16.76
C LEU A 110 6.34 26.47 15.62
N ILE A 111 5.85 25.25 15.47
CA ILE A 111 4.81 24.92 14.50
C ILE A 111 3.48 25.49 15.02
N ALA A 112 2.86 26.34 14.23
CA ALA A 112 1.56 26.92 14.49
C ALA A 112 0.59 26.62 13.35
N GLY A 113 -0.70 26.81 13.60
CA GLY A 113 -1.73 26.69 12.60
C GLY A 113 -2.40 25.32 12.55
N GLU A 114 -3.53 25.28 11.87
CA GLU A 114 -4.36 24.10 11.68
C GLU A 114 -4.67 23.95 10.19
N CYS A 115 -5.14 22.77 9.79
CA CYS A 115 -5.74 22.65 8.47
C CYS A 115 -7.18 23.19 8.49
N MET A 116 -7.29 24.50 8.24
CA MET A 116 -8.54 25.18 7.89
C MET A 116 -8.49 25.55 6.40
N PRO A 117 -9.52 25.24 5.59
CA PRO A 117 -10.87 24.80 5.94
C PRO A 117 -11.11 23.28 5.86
N CYS A 118 -10.09 22.42 5.86
CA CYS A 118 -10.24 20.99 5.54
C CYS A 118 -10.96 20.13 6.60
N GLY A 119 -11.46 20.73 7.68
CA GLY A 119 -12.17 20.05 8.77
C GLY A 119 -11.56 20.28 10.16
N GLY A 120 -10.43 20.97 10.25
CA GLY A 120 -9.74 21.26 11.51
C GLY A 120 -9.05 20.03 12.12
N GLY A 121 -8.30 20.24 13.19
CA GLY A 121 -7.64 19.19 13.97
C GLY A 121 -6.12 19.17 13.83
N PRO A 122 -5.43 18.46 14.75
CA PRO A 122 -4.01 18.69 14.99
C PRO A 122 -3.07 17.88 14.10
N ALA A 123 -3.58 16.95 13.28
CA ALA A 123 -2.78 16.02 12.48
C ALA A 123 -1.68 16.70 11.62
N PRO A 124 -1.95 17.81 10.91
CA PRO A 124 -0.92 18.51 10.13
C PRO A 124 0.24 19.04 10.97
N ALA A 125 -0.03 19.50 12.20
CA ALA A 125 1.00 19.97 13.12
C ALA A 125 1.88 18.81 13.59
N PHE A 126 1.27 17.69 13.99
CA PHE A 126 2.00 16.46 14.35
C PHE A 126 2.81 15.90 13.17
N PHE A 127 2.26 15.92 11.96
CA PHE A 127 2.97 15.51 10.75
C PHE A 127 4.16 16.42 10.45
N THR A 128 4.00 17.74 10.57
CA THR A 128 5.11 18.69 10.36
C THR A 128 6.18 18.54 11.44
N TYR A 129 5.77 18.28 12.69
CA TYR A 129 6.68 17.98 13.79
C TYR A 129 7.49 16.72 13.46
N TRP A 130 6.83 15.63 13.10
CA TRP A 130 7.49 14.40 12.65
C TRP A 130 8.45 14.66 11.48
N LEU A 131 8.02 15.43 10.47
CA LEU A 131 8.82 15.74 9.28
C LEU A 131 10.10 16.49 9.66
N LEU A 132 9.99 17.51 10.52
CA LEU A 132 11.16 18.26 10.98
C LEU A 132 12.11 17.36 11.79
N LYS A 133 11.59 16.48 12.66
CA LYS A 133 12.41 15.46 13.34
C LYS A 133 13.07 14.51 12.34
N TYR A 134 12.35 14.05 11.31
CA TYR A 134 12.88 13.21 10.23
C TYR A 134 14.00 13.89 9.45
N LEU A 135 13.90 15.20 9.24
CA LEU A 135 14.95 16.01 8.60
C LEU A 135 16.16 16.29 9.52
N GLY A 136 16.08 15.91 10.80
CA GLY A 136 17.13 16.13 11.80
C GLY A 136 17.06 17.48 12.50
N HIS A 137 15.92 18.17 12.46
CA HIS A 137 15.72 19.40 13.21
C HIS A 137 15.58 19.09 14.70
N GLU A 138 16.48 19.63 15.53
CA GLU A 138 16.53 19.28 16.95
C GLU A 138 15.50 20.08 17.77
N ASP A 139 15.47 21.40 17.60
CA ASP A 139 14.66 22.34 18.39
C ASP A 139 13.34 22.67 17.68
N VAL A 140 12.41 21.72 17.71
CA VAL A 140 11.05 21.88 17.17
C VAL A 140 10.02 21.62 18.26
N ARG A 141 9.02 22.50 18.35
CA ARG A 141 7.87 22.39 19.26
C ARG A 141 6.59 22.82 18.54
N MET A 142 5.43 22.51 19.12
CA MET A 142 4.12 22.93 18.61
C MET A 142 3.55 24.04 19.50
N LEU A 143 3.14 25.15 18.90
CA LEU A 143 2.46 26.25 19.57
C LEU A 143 0.99 25.88 19.77
N LEU A 144 0.52 25.93 21.02
CA LEU A 144 -0.86 25.66 21.37
C LEU A 144 -1.79 26.83 21.05
N GLY A 145 -3.03 26.48 20.71
CA GLY A 145 -4.13 27.41 20.50
C GLY A 145 -4.22 27.95 19.08
N ASP A 146 -5.31 28.67 18.84
CA ASP A 146 -5.60 29.31 17.56
C ASP A 146 -5.36 30.84 17.60
N ALA A 147 -5.67 31.52 16.50
CA ALA A 147 -5.50 32.96 16.40
C ALA A 147 -6.30 33.76 17.44
N ASP A 148 -7.40 33.23 17.98
CA ASP A 148 -8.17 33.88 19.03
C ASP A 148 -7.55 33.61 20.42
N ASP A 149 -7.02 32.41 20.67
CA ASP A 149 -6.23 32.10 21.87
C ASP A 149 -4.98 32.98 21.97
N TRP A 150 -4.29 33.18 20.84
CA TRP A 150 -3.10 34.03 20.77
C TRP A 150 -3.44 35.49 21.11
N LYS A 151 -4.53 36.04 20.55
CA LYS A 151 -5.02 37.38 20.90
C LYS A 151 -5.38 37.47 22.39
N ALA A 152 -6.06 36.45 22.93
CA ALA A 152 -6.44 36.40 24.33
C ALA A 152 -5.20 36.34 25.26
N ALA A 153 -4.12 35.71 24.80
CA ALA A 153 -2.83 35.70 25.48
C ALA A 153 -2.01 37.00 25.31
N GLY A 154 -2.53 37.99 24.57
CA GLY A 154 -1.87 39.27 24.34
C GLY A 154 -0.82 39.24 23.23
N LEU A 155 -0.78 38.20 22.40
CA LEU A 155 0.03 38.18 21.19
C LEU A 155 -0.61 39.05 20.10
N ASN A 156 0.22 39.82 19.42
CA ASN A 156 -0.20 40.56 18.24
C ASN A 156 -0.42 39.60 17.06
N ILE A 157 -1.38 39.96 16.21
CA ILE A 157 -1.74 39.20 15.01
C ILE A 157 -1.46 40.04 13.77
N SER A 158 -0.94 39.38 12.73
CA SER A 158 -0.76 39.93 11.39
C SER A 158 -1.76 39.29 10.41
N HIS A 159 -2.06 39.99 9.31
CA HIS A 159 -2.82 39.44 8.18
C HIS A 159 -1.93 38.98 7.01
N GLU A 160 -0.62 39.18 7.13
CA GLU A 160 0.38 38.76 6.16
C GLU A 160 1.51 38.01 6.88
N PRO A 161 2.06 36.95 6.28
CA PRO A 161 3.21 36.25 6.84
C PRO A 161 4.47 37.12 6.73
N SER A 162 5.40 36.91 7.66
CA SER A 162 6.72 37.52 7.64
C SER A 162 7.62 36.91 6.57
N VAL A 163 8.61 37.68 6.12
CA VAL A 163 9.61 37.25 5.15
C VAL A 163 10.99 37.39 5.77
N ARG A 164 11.79 36.32 5.70
CA ARG A 164 13.20 36.31 6.10
C ARG A 164 14.10 36.23 4.88
N ALA A 165 15.37 36.61 5.06
CA ALA A 165 16.38 36.34 4.06
C ALA A 165 16.58 34.83 3.93
N LYS A 166 16.71 34.35 2.69
CA LYS A 166 16.97 32.95 2.39
C LYS A 166 18.21 32.46 3.14
N ALA A 167 18.16 31.21 3.58
CA ALA A 167 19.23 30.53 4.30
C ALA A 167 19.42 29.12 3.73
N ASP A 168 20.54 28.49 4.09
CA ASP A 168 20.78 27.09 3.74
C ASP A 168 20.21 26.19 4.84
N TYR A 169 19.23 25.35 4.48
CA TYR A 169 18.70 24.33 5.38
C TYR A 169 19.47 23.01 5.18
N ILE A 170 20.34 22.68 6.13
CA ILE A 170 21.18 21.47 6.08
C ILE A 170 20.47 20.34 6.82
N THR A 171 20.13 19.27 6.10
CA THR A 171 19.42 18.10 6.64
C THR A 171 20.37 17.09 7.28
N SER A 172 19.89 16.41 8.32
CA SER A 172 20.52 15.23 8.94
C SER A 172 19.46 14.15 9.10
N ILE A 173 19.25 13.35 8.04
CA ILE A 173 18.10 12.45 7.95
C ILE A 173 18.10 11.38 9.03
N GLN A 174 17.01 11.34 9.79
CA GLN A 174 16.71 10.30 10.79
C GLN A 174 15.91 9.18 10.12
N ALA A 175 16.60 8.34 9.36
CA ALA A 175 15.99 7.30 8.52
C ALA A 175 15.09 6.33 9.31
N ASP A 176 15.36 6.15 10.60
CA ASP A 176 14.57 5.28 11.47
C ASP A 176 13.19 5.85 11.83
N LEU A 177 12.84 7.09 11.44
CA LEU A 177 11.50 7.64 11.67
C LEU A 177 10.49 7.33 10.54
N LEU A 178 10.96 6.79 9.40
CA LEU A 178 10.14 6.42 8.25
C LEU A 178 10.41 4.95 7.88
N ALA A 179 9.38 4.11 7.92
CA ALA A 179 9.52 2.72 7.50
C ALA A 179 9.50 2.61 5.96
N THR A 180 10.26 1.64 5.43
CA THR A 180 10.18 1.25 4.03
C THR A 180 9.31 0.01 3.86
N TYR A 181 8.85 -0.25 2.64
CA TYR A 181 8.13 -1.48 2.33
C TYR A 181 8.92 -2.75 2.75
N GLU A 182 10.24 -2.78 2.49
CA GLU A 182 11.12 -3.90 2.86
C GLU A 182 11.16 -4.12 4.38
N PHE A 183 11.20 -3.04 5.16
CA PHE A 183 11.16 -3.11 6.61
C PHE A 183 9.84 -3.69 7.12
N VAL A 184 8.72 -3.31 6.50
CA VAL A 184 7.39 -3.81 6.86
C VAL A 184 7.24 -5.30 6.53
N VAL A 185 7.66 -5.74 5.33
CA VAL A 185 7.51 -7.15 4.92
C VAL A 185 8.50 -8.10 5.60
N ALA A 186 9.59 -7.59 6.17
CA ALA A 186 10.51 -8.41 6.96
C ALA A 186 9.81 -9.06 8.17
N GLY A 187 8.76 -8.43 8.70
CA GLY A 187 7.89 -8.99 9.74
C GLY A 187 8.43 -8.87 11.17
N ASP A 188 9.55 -8.17 11.37
CA ASP A 188 10.16 -7.98 12.70
C ASP A 188 9.40 -6.94 13.54
N ALA A 189 8.83 -5.91 12.90
CA ALA A 189 8.09 -4.84 13.56
C ALA A 189 6.64 -5.24 13.90
N GLN A 190 6.08 -4.58 14.91
CA GLN A 190 4.64 -4.58 15.18
C GLN A 190 3.97 -3.58 14.26
N ILE A 191 2.86 -3.95 13.63
CA ILE A 191 2.17 -3.07 12.70
C ILE A 191 0.91 -2.51 13.38
N LEU A 192 0.79 -1.19 13.43
CA LEU A 192 -0.34 -0.47 13.96
C LEU A 192 -1.08 0.23 12.82
N ASP A 193 -2.30 -0.21 12.55
CA ASP A 193 -3.23 0.45 11.64
C ASP A 193 -4.00 1.51 12.42
N ALA A 194 -3.63 2.77 12.25
CA ALA A 194 -4.24 3.89 12.95
C ALA A 194 -5.53 4.40 12.28
N ARG A 195 -6.01 3.75 11.22
CA ARG A 195 -7.25 4.17 10.55
C ARG A 195 -8.48 3.81 11.39
N PRO A 196 -9.63 4.46 11.15
CA PRO A 196 -10.90 4.04 11.73
C PRO A 196 -11.21 2.56 11.43
N LEU A 197 -11.85 1.88 12.38
CA LEU A 197 -12.15 0.44 12.30
C LEU A 197 -12.79 0.03 10.96
N ARG A 198 -13.70 0.84 10.43
CA ARG A 198 -14.36 0.61 9.14
C ARG A 198 -13.39 0.46 7.96
N ASP A 199 -12.26 1.17 7.98
CA ASP A 199 -11.27 1.15 6.90
C ASP A 199 -10.31 -0.02 7.09
N TYR A 200 -9.98 -0.35 8.35
CA TYR A 200 -9.24 -1.56 8.71
C TYR A 200 -9.97 -2.83 8.29
N GLU A 201 -11.29 -2.91 8.48
CA GLU A 201 -12.11 -4.07 8.12
C GLU A 201 -12.20 -4.31 6.60
N ILE A 202 -11.99 -3.27 5.77
CA ILE A 202 -11.96 -3.39 4.30
C ILE A 202 -10.66 -4.07 3.85
N GLY A 203 -9.57 -3.87 4.57
CA GLY A 203 -8.28 -4.49 4.30
C GLY A 203 -7.15 -3.76 5.01
N SER A 204 -6.18 -4.51 5.52
CA SER A 204 -5.06 -4.00 6.31
C SER A 204 -3.77 -4.76 5.99
N ILE A 205 -2.65 -4.24 6.48
CA ILE A 205 -1.37 -4.95 6.38
C ILE A 205 -1.46 -6.23 7.23
N PRO A 206 -1.06 -7.41 6.71
CA PRO A 206 -1.13 -8.65 7.46
C PRO A 206 -0.43 -8.55 8.83
N GLY A 207 -1.14 -8.95 9.88
CA GLY A 207 -0.64 -8.88 11.27
C GLY A 207 -0.81 -7.52 11.95
N ALA A 208 -1.41 -6.53 11.28
CA ALA A 208 -1.67 -5.24 11.90
C ALA A 208 -2.72 -5.34 13.02
N VAL A 209 -2.49 -4.57 14.09
CA VAL A 209 -3.49 -4.29 15.12
C VAL A 209 -4.13 -2.94 14.83
N ASN A 210 -5.46 -2.84 14.99
CA ASN A 210 -6.16 -1.58 14.79
C ASN A 210 -6.26 -0.79 16.09
N ILE A 211 -5.66 0.40 16.12
CA ILE A 211 -5.78 1.39 17.20
C ILE A 211 -5.99 2.74 16.52
N PRO A 212 -7.24 3.18 16.30
CA PRO A 212 -7.54 4.44 15.60
C PRO A 212 -6.82 5.65 16.20
N TYR A 213 -6.29 6.55 15.38
CA TYR A 213 -5.55 7.72 15.86
C TYR A 213 -6.39 8.63 16.75
N GLU A 214 -7.72 8.63 16.56
CA GLU A 214 -8.67 9.39 17.36
C GLU A 214 -8.66 8.95 18.84
N ASP A 215 -8.31 7.70 19.12
CA ASP A 215 -8.27 7.19 20.49
C ASP A 215 -7.18 7.88 21.33
N ALA A 216 -6.12 8.37 20.67
CA ALA A 216 -5.03 9.13 21.31
C ALA A 216 -5.42 10.60 21.59
N LEU A 217 -6.59 11.06 21.14
CA LEU A 217 -7.06 12.44 21.30
C LEU A 217 -8.24 12.56 22.27
N ASP A 218 -8.28 13.68 23.01
CA ASP A 218 -9.42 14.13 23.80
C ASP A 218 -9.76 15.56 23.36
N ASN A 219 -10.90 15.73 22.68
CA ASN A 219 -11.36 17.00 22.09
C ASN A 219 -10.28 17.73 21.26
N GLY A 220 -9.50 16.98 20.46
CA GLY A 220 -8.46 17.55 19.60
C GLY A 220 -7.11 17.75 20.28
N SER A 221 -7.00 17.56 21.60
CA SER A 221 -5.74 17.56 22.34
C SER A 221 -5.21 16.14 22.55
N ILE A 222 -3.90 15.96 22.61
CA ILE A 222 -3.30 14.65 22.92
C ILE A 222 -3.64 14.21 24.36
N LYS A 223 -3.99 12.94 24.55
CA LYS A 223 -4.26 12.39 25.88
C LYS A 223 -3.01 12.35 26.76
N ARG A 224 -3.21 12.29 28.07
CA ARG A 224 -2.12 12.22 29.06
C ARG A 224 -1.44 10.85 29.01
N GLU A 225 -0.17 10.81 29.44
CA GLU A 225 0.69 9.62 29.38
C GLU A 225 -0.01 8.34 29.89
N GLY A 226 -0.64 8.36 31.07
CA GLY A 226 -1.30 7.18 31.63
C GLY A 226 -2.46 6.63 30.76
N GLN A 227 -3.18 7.51 30.06
CA GLN A 227 -4.24 7.08 29.13
C GLN A 227 -3.64 6.51 27.85
N LEU A 228 -2.56 7.13 27.34
CA LEU A 228 -1.83 6.61 26.18
C LEU A 228 -1.21 5.23 26.48
N GLN A 229 -0.66 5.03 27.68
CA GLN A 229 -0.14 3.72 28.13
C GLN A 229 -1.23 2.63 28.10
N GLU A 230 -2.46 2.97 28.46
CA GLU A 230 -3.60 2.03 28.39
C GLU A 230 -3.98 1.74 26.93
N ILE A 231 -4.09 2.76 26.10
CA ILE A 231 -4.44 2.65 24.66
C ILE A 231 -3.44 1.75 23.93
N PHE A 232 -2.14 1.97 24.16
CA PHE A 232 -1.07 1.22 23.49
C PHE A 232 -0.58 0.01 24.29
N SER A 233 -1.31 -0.44 25.31
CA SER A 233 -0.90 -1.54 26.20
C SER A 233 -0.72 -2.89 25.49
N GLY A 234 -1.33 -3.06 24.31
CA GLY A 234 -1.16 -4.24 23.46
C GLY A 234 0.17 -4.30 22.70
N LEU A 235 0.96 -3.23 22.70
CA LEU A 235 2.26 -3.15 22.03
C LEU A 235 3.41 -3.43 22.99
N GLN A 236 4.49 -3.96 22.44
CA GLN A 236 5.73 -4.26 23.16
C GLN A 236 6.79 -3.18 22.89
N LYS A 237 7.37 -2.58 23.93
CA LYS A 237 8.36 -1.48 23.80
C LYS A 237 9.72 -1.92 23.24
N ASP A 238 10.07 -3.19 23.38
CA ASP A 238 11.33 -3.77 22.90
C ASP A 238 11.29 -4.15 21.41
N ARG A 239 10.17 -3.90 20.73
CA ARG A 239 9.98 -4.11 19.30
C ARG A 239 9.59 -2.82 18.62
N ALA A 240 10.19 -2.57 17.44
CA ALA A 240 9.80 -1.45 16.61
C ALA A 240 8.30 -1.49 16.28
N VAL A 241 7.67 -0.32 16.21
CA VAL A 241 6.27 -0.14 15.84
C VAL A 241 6.22 0.63 14.53
N VAL A 242 5.61 0.04 13.51
CA VAL A 242 5.25 0.75 12.28
C VAL A 242 3.80 1.19 12.42
N VAL A 243 3.55 2.49 12.34
CA VAL A 243 2.20 3.07 12.42
C VAL A 243 1.83 3.74 11.10
N TYR A 244 0.61 3.46 10.62
CA TYR A 244 0.15 3.99 9.33
C TYR A 244 -1.32 4.41 9.32
N THR A 245 -1.63 5.35 8.43
CA THR A 245 -2.98 5.63 7.90
C THR A 245 -2.95 5.56 6.38
N ASN A 246 -3.94 6.14 5.69
CA ASN A 246 -3.99 6.10 4.23
C ASN A 246 -2.77 6.77 3.58
N VAL A 247 -2.46 8.00 4.01
CA VAL A 247 -1.33 8.81 3.52
C VAL A 247 -0.31 9.14 4.61
N GLY A 248 -0.56 8.79 5.87
CA GLY A 248 0.39 8.90 6.97
C GLY A 248 0.34 10.20 7.78
N ILE A 249 -0.50 11.17 7.40
CA ILE A 249 -0.62 12.45 8.11
C ILE A 249 -1.23 12.24 9.50
N GLU A 250 -2.37 11.56 9.60
CA GLU A 250 -3.03 11.29 10.89
C GLU A 250 -2.26 10.25 11.71
N ALA A 251 -1.49 9.38 11.04
CA ALA A 251 -0.59 8.44 11.71
C ALA A 251 0.45 9.17 12.58
N ALA A 252 0.82 10.42 12.24
CA ALA A 252 1.75 11.23 13.01
C ALA A 252 1.27 11.50 14.44
N ILE A 253 -0.05 11.54 14.69
CA ILE A 253 -0.61 11.67 16.05
C ILE A 253 -0.25 10.44 16.89
N SER A 254 -0.50 9.25 16.34
CA SER A 254 -0.20 7.99 17.03
C SER A 254 1.31 7.78 17.17
N TRP A 255 2.10 8.15 16.15
CA TRP A 255 3.55 8.14 16.23
C TRP A 255 4.07 9.04 17.35
N PHE A 256 3.57 10.28 17.44
CA PHE A 256 3.95 11.20 18.50
C PHE A 256 3.63 10.61 19.87
N ALA A 257 2.42 10.07 20.05
CA ALA A 257 2.04 9.43 21.30
C ALA A 257 2.97 8.27 21.69
N LEU A 258 3.35 7.43 20.73
CA LEU A 258 4.28 6.32 20.93
C LEU A 258 5.69 6.80 21.27
N GLU A 259 6.18 7.85 20.61
CA GLU A 259 7.48 8.46 20.86
C GLU A 259 7.55 9.04 22.29
N GLN A 260 6.51 9.76 22.72
CA GLN A 260 6.40 10.26 24.10
C GLN A 260 6.36 9.13 25.15
N LEU A 261 5.84 7.96 24.79
CA LEU A 261 5.87 6.77 25.64
C LEU A 261 7.20 5.99 25.55
N GLY A 262 8.14 6.43 24.73
CA GLY A 262 9.46 5.80 24.55
C GLY A 262 9.44 4.53 23.70
N TYR A 263 8.51 4.39 22.76
CA TYR A 263 8.55 3.33 21.74
C TYR A 263 9.48 3.74 20.58
N ASP A 264 10.14 2.76 19.97
CA ASP A 264 10.76 2.92 18.64
C ASP A 264 9.65 2.88 17.58
N ALA A 265 9.12 4.05 17.22
CA ALA A 265 8.01 4.18 16.28
C ALA A 265 8.45 4.79 14.94
N ARG A 266 7.94 4.24 13.84
CA ARG A 266 8.19 4.70 12.46
C ARG A 266 6.88 4.96 11.74
N LEU A 267 6.79 6.07 11.00
CA LEU A 267 5.65 6.31 10.12
C LEU A 267 5.70 5.42 8.87
N TYR A 268 4.52 5.07 8.37
CA TYR A 268 4.32 4.40 7.09
C TYR A 268 2.97 4.81 6.48
N SER A 269 2.67 4.35 5.27
CA SER A 269 1.37 4.61 4.63
C SER A 269 0.78 3.38 3.96
N TRP A 270 -0.54 3.23 4.07
CA TRP A 270 -1.29 2.18 3.36
C TRP A 270 -1.15 2.31 1.85
N ARG A 271 -1.04 3.54 1.32
CA ARG A 271 -0.82 3.75 -0.11
C ARG A 271 0.54 3.21 -0.56
N ASP A 272 1.61 3.46 0.20
CA ASP A 272 2.92 2.88 -0.11
C ASP A 272 2.87 1.34 -0.10
N TRP A 273 2.17 0.77 0.88
CA TRP A 273 1.91 -0.67 0.92
C TRP A 273 1.26 -1.16 -0.37
N LEU A 274 0.13 -0.55 -0.79
CA LEU A 274 -0.62 -0.93 -1.99
C LEU A 274 0.21 -0.83 -3.27
N VAL A 275 1.02 0.22 -3.41
CA VAL A 275 1.84 0.45 -4.62
C VAL A 275 3.00 -0.54 -4.70
N ASN A 276 3.61 -0.87 -3.56
CA ASN A 276 4.73 -1.80 -3.49
C ASN A 276 4.30 -3.27 -3.34
N GLN A 277 3.00 -3.55 -3.27
CA GLN A 277 2.52 -4.94 -3.29
C GLN A 277 3.06 -5.64 -4.53
N PRO A 278 3.50 -6.90 -4.38
CA PRO A 278 4.05 -7.65 -5.51
C PRO A 278 2.98 -7.81 -6.58
N GLN A 279 3.14 -7.10 -7.69
CA GLN A 279 2.21 -7.18 -8.81
C GLN A 279 2.38 -8.53 -9.51
N LEU A 280 1.29 -9.07 -10.07
CA LEU A 280 1.35 -10.30 -10.86
C LEU A 280 2.36 -10.17 -12.01
N GLY A 281 2.47 -8.97 -12.59
CA GLY A 281 3.36 -8.66 -13.71
C GLY A 281 2.90 -9.26 -15.03
N PHE A 282 1.64 -9.71 -15.09
CA PHE A 282 0.98 -10.23 -16.27
C PHE A 282 -0.41 -9.60 -16.40
N GLU A 283 -0.77 -9.20 -17.62
CA GLU A 283 -2.13 -8.76 -17.96
C GLU A 283 -2.83 -9.85 -18.79
N LEU A 284 -4.13 -10.06 -18.56
CA LEU A 284 -4.96 -10.91 -19.41
C LEU A 284 -5.27 -10.16 -20.70
N ALA A 285 -4.54 -10.47 -21.77
CA ALA A 285 -4.62 -9.77 -23.05
C ALA A 285 -5.79 -10.25 -23.93
N GLU A 286 -6.11 -11.54 -23.87
CA GLU A 286 -7.20 -12.14 -24.63
C GLU A 286 -7.76 -13.34 -23.84
N ILE A 287 -9.07 -13.55 -23.91
CA ILE A 287 -9.70 -14.78 -23.45
C ILE A 287 -10.79 -15.21 -24.43
N LYS A 288 -10.85 -16.50 -24.74
CA LYS A 288 -11.87 -17.06 -25.63
C LYS A 288 -12.23 -18.49 -25.29
N ALA A 289 -13.45 -18.87 -25.68
CA ALA A 289 -13.96 -20.23 -25.64
C ALA A 289 -14.33 -20.70 -27.05
N GLU A 290 -13.87 -21.88 -27.45
CA GLU A 290 -14.21 -22.48 -28.75
C GLU A 290 -14.56 -23.97 -28.59
N PRO A 291 -15.73 -24.44 -29.08
CA PRO A 291 -16.82 -23.65 -29.65
C PRO A 291 -17.60 -22.86 -28.59
N ASN A 292 -18.18 -21.73 -28.99
CA ASN A 292 -19.13 -20.95 -28.19
C ASN A 292 -20.13 -20.28 -29.16
N PRO A 293 -21.44 -20.62 -29.14
CA PRO A 293 -22.11 -21.53 -28.20
C PRO A 293 -21.67 -23.00 -28.36
N VAL A 294 -21.79 -23.77 -27.28
CA VAL A 294 -21.46 -25.21 -27.22
C VAL A 294 -22.72 -26.04 -26.96
N LYS A 295 -22.83 -27.21 -27.58
CA LYS A 295 -23.94 -28.14 -27.27
C LYS A 295 -23.66 -28.90 -25.98
N ALA A 296 -24.70 -29.15 -25.20
CA ALA A 296 -24.62 -29.96 -23.98
C ALA A 296 -23.93 -31.32 -24.26
N GLY A 297 -22.96 -31.66 -23.42
CA GLY A 297 -22.12 -32.86 -23.56
C GLY A 297 -20.88 -32.70 -24.45
N GLN A 298 -20.67 -31.54 -25.10
CA GLN A 298 -19.44 -31.27 -25.86
C GLN A 298 -18.38 -30.55 -25.01
N SER A 299 -17.13 -30.66 -25.43
CA SER A 299 -16.00 -29.97 -24.81
C SER A 299 -15.78 -28.58 -25.41
N VAL A 300 -15.42 -27.62 -24.58
CA VAL A 300 -15.02 -26.25 -24.92
C VAL A 300 -13.55 -26.06 -24.57
N TYR A 301 -12.79 -25.52 -25.50
CA TYR A 301 -11.42 -25.08 -25.26
C TYR A 301 -11.43 -23.64 -24.76
N ILE A 302 -11.01 -23.42 -23.53
CA ILE A 302 -10.83 -22.10 -22.93
C ILE A 302 -9.37 -21.72 -23.12
N THR A 303 -9.12 -20.64 -23.87
CA THR A 303 -7.78 -20.10 -24.11
C THR A 303 -7.66 -18.73 -23.47
N ALA A 304 -6.68 -18.54 -22.60
CA ALA A 304 -6.30 -17.27 -22.01
C ALA A 304 -4.89 -16.87 -22.47
N LEU A 305 -4.71 -15.67 -23.00
CA LEU A 305 -3.42 -15.12 -23.40
C LEU A 305 -2.98 -14.08 -22.37
N PHE A 306 -1.77 -14.25 -21.84
CA PHE A 306 -1.16 -13.27 -20.95
C PHE A 306 0.02 -12.57 -21.61
N HIS A 307 0.13 -11.26 -21.39
CA HIS A 307 1.32 -10.48 -21.72
C HIS A 307 2.03 -10.07 -20.43
N ALA A 308 3.37 -10.09 -20.45
CA ALA A 308 4.16 -9.55 -19.36
C ALA A 308 4.04 -8.02 -19.37
N THR A 309 3.72 -7.43 -18.22
CA THR A 309 3.63 -5.98 -18.09
C THR A 309 5.04 -5.39 -18.06
N SER A 310 5.27 -4.29 -18.81
CA SER A 310 6.59 -3.69 -19.07
C SER A 310 7.40 -3.26 -17.83
N ALA A 311 6.80 -3.26 -16.64
CA ALA A 311 7.46 -2.96 -15.37
C ALA A 311 8.53 -3.99 -14.94
N ASN A 312 8.55 -5.19 -15.54
CA ASN A 312 9.55 -6.22 -15.27
C ASN A 312 10.74 -6.23 -16.24
N SER A 313 10.82 -5.26 -17.16
CA SER A 313 11.99 -5.08 -18.03
C SER A 313 13.06 -4.21 -17.38
N VAL A 314 13.59 -4.65 -16.23
CA VAL A 314 14.87 -4.10 -15.76
C VAL A 314 15.92 -4.49 -16.80
N ARG A 315 16.37 -3.45 -17.51
CA ARG A 315 17.48 -3.48 -18.47
C ARG A 315 18.71 -4.04 -17.78
N ASN A 316 19.01 -5.32 -18.00
CA ASN A 316 20.41 -5.75 -18.03
C ASN A 316 21.02 -5.29 -19.35
N SER A 317 21.32 -4.00 -19.43
CA SER A 317 22.26 -3.49 -20.42
C SER A 317 23.67 -3.82 -19.96
N SER A 318 24.23 -4.88 -20.52
CA SER A 318 25.66 -5.01 -20.71
C SER A 318 25.88 -5.56 -22.10
N ASP A 319 26.50 -4.73 -22.92
CA ASP A 319 26.88 -4.96 -24.30
C ASP A 319 27.69 -6.25 -24.49
N SER A 320 27.39 -6.98 -25.56
CA SER A 320 28.45 -7.37 -26.50
C SER A 320 27.84 -7.82 -27.83
N ASN A 321 28.16 -7.07 -28.87
CA ASN A 321 28.05 -7.44 -30.28
C ASN A 321 28.52 -8.88 -30.54
N ASN A 322 27.71 -9.68 -31.22
CA ASN A 322 28.26 -10.50 -32.30
C ASN A 322 27.21 -10.83 -33.37
N SER A 323 27.68 -10.80 -34.61
CA SER A 323 26.93 -10.89 -35.85
C SER A 323 26.33 -12.27 -36.12
N GLY A 324 25.08 -12.26 -36.63
CA GLY A 324 24.48 -13.18 -37.60
C GLY A 324 24.84 -14.67 -37.58
N SER A 325 23.89 -15.50 -37.17
CA SER A 325 23.70 -16.85 -37.71
C SER A 325 22.27 -17.33 -37.46
N ASP A 326 21.61 -17.84 -38.50
CA ASP A 326 20.29 -18.52 -38.45
C ASP A 326 20.22 -19.58 -37.34
N ASP A 327 19.22 -19.49 -36.47
CA ASP A 327 18.91 -20.52 -35.48
C ASP A 327 18.32 -21.76 -36.19
N LYS A 328 19.19 -22.73 -36.51
CA LYS A 328 18.79 -24.10 -36.86
C LYS A 328 18.71 -24.95 -35.61
N LEU A 329 17.52 -25.48 -35.34
CA LEU A 329 17.27 -26.43 -34.25
C LEU A 329 17.86 -27.81 -34.62
N GLU A 330 18.93 -28.23 -33.95
CA GLU A 330 19.60 -29.51 -34.17
C GLU A 330 19.09 -30.56 -33.16
N VAL A 331 18.31 -31.53 -33.62
CA VAL A 331 17.86 -32.68 -32.82
C VAL A 331 18.88 -33.82 -32.98
N LYS A 332 19.69 -34.07 -31.95
CA LYS A 332 20.61 -35.21 -31.93
C LYS A 332 19.85 -36.50 -31.59
N GLY A 333 19.49 -37.28 -32.61
CA GLY A 333 19.06 -38.67 -32.46
C GLY A 333 20.27 -39.60 -32.34
N CYS A 334 20.30 -40.45 -31.31
CA CYS A 334 21.27 -41.53 -31.21
C CYS A 334 20.76 -42.72 -32.04
N ALA A 335 21.47 -43.03 -33.13
CA ALA A 335 21.24 -44.23 -33.93
C ALA A 335 22.02 -45.40 -33.33
N THR A 336 21.27 -46.38 -32.82
CA THR A 336 21.63 -47.81 -32.65
C THR A 336 22.82 -48.17 -31.76
N CYS A 337 22.54 -48.83 -30.62
CA CYS A 337 23.01 -50.20 -30.28
C CYS A 337 22.49 -50.64 -28.88
N GLY A 338 21.76 -51.76 -28.83
CA GLY A 338 21.93 -52.79 -27.79
C GLY A 338 21.04 -52.77 -26.53
N PHE A 339 19.99 -53.61 -26.54
CA PHE A 339 19.34 -54.30 -25.40
C PHE A 339 18.98 -53.48 -24.14
N GLY A 340 17.69 -53.15 -24.02
CA GLY A 340 17.07 -52.76 -22.74
C GLY A 340 15.87 -51.82 -22.87
N SER A 341 14.91 -52.09 -23.75
CA SER A 341 13.70 -51.26 -23.87
C SER A 341 12.80 -51.42 -22.64
N PRO A 342 12.34 -50.34 -21.96
CA PRO A 342 11.07 -50.40 -21.26
C PRO A 342 9.99 -50.56 -22.34
N GLN A 343 9.25 -51.66 -22.27
CA GLN A 343 8.18 -51.93 -23.22
C GLN A 343 7.08 -50.87 -23.07
N GLY A 344 6.97 -49.99 -24.07
CA GLY A 344 5.73 -49.26 -24.31
C GLY A 344 4.71 -50.24 -24.86
N PHE A 345 3.69 -50.58 -24.07
CA PHE A 345 2.55 -51.33 -24.57
C PHE A 345 1.62 -50.38 -25.31
N ALA A 346 1.51 -50.55 -26.64
CA ALA A 346 0.36 -50.04 -27.38
C ALA A 346 -0.75 -51.10 -27.31
N ASN A 347 -1.82 -50.82 -26.57
CA ASN A 347 -3.03 -51.64 -26.65
C ASN A 347 -3.82 -51.20 -27.89
N LEU A 348 -3.85 -52.06 -28.93
CA LEU A 348 -4.50 -51.79 -30.21
C LEU A 348 -5.94 -52.32 -30.29
N ASP A 349 -6.53 -52.82 -29.19
CA ASP A 349 -7.87 -53.42 -29.19
C ASP A 349 -9.00 -52.52 -28.66
N ARG A 350 -8.83 -51.19 -28.66
CA ARG A 350 -9.93 -50.25 -28.37
C ARG A 350 -10.59 -49.73 -29.66
N LYS A 351 -11.92 -49.77 -29.71
CA LYS A 351 -12.73 -49.34 -30.87
C LYS A 351 -13.09 -47.84 -30.84
N ASP A 352 -12.50 -47.10 -29.91
CA ASP A 352 -12.90 -45.75 -29.51
C ASP A 352 -11.90 -44.66 -29.97
N GLY A 353 -10.90 -45.02 -30.79
CA GLY A 353 -10.18 -44.07 -31.64
C GLY A 353 -9.12 -43.18 -30.96
N ALA A 354 -8.75 -43.44 -29.70
CA ALA A 354 -7.69 -42.69 -29.01
C ALA A 354 -6.52 -43.60 -28.58
N VAL A 355 -5.28 -43.20 -28.90
CA VAL A 355 -4.04 -43.82 -28.40
C VAL A 355 -3.50 -42.97 -27.27
N GLN A 356 -3.36 -43.55 -26.07
CA GLN A 356 -2.74 -42.90 -24.92
C GLN A 356 -1.24 -43.17 -24.92
N ILE A 357 -0.42 -42.12 -25.03
CA ILE A 357 1.03 -42.19 -24.79
C ILE A 357 1.30 -41.48 -23.47
N GLY A 358 1.72 -42.24 -22.46
CA GLY A 358 2.16 -41.73 -21.17
C GLY A 358 3.40 -42.47 -20.68
N SER A 359 4.38 -41.73 -20.16
CA SER A 359 5.49 -42.30 -19.41
C SER A 359 5.09 -42.44 -17.94
N SER A 360 5.07 -43.66 -17.42
CA SER A 360 4.93 -43.92 -15.99
C SER A 360 6.27 -43.67 -15.28
N GLY A 361 6.43 -42.49 -14.67
CA GLY A 361 7.43 -42.29 -13.63
C GLY A 361 6.90 -42.83 -12.30
N MET A 362 7.31 -44.05 -11.92
CA MET A 362 7.10 -44.57 -10.57
C MET A 362 7.90 -43.75 -9.55
N ALA A 363 7.33 -43.65 -8.35
CA ALA A 363 7.93 -43.08 -7.16
C ALA A 363 9.30 -43.69 -6.82
N ALA A 364 10.24 -42.82 -6.43
CA ALA A 364 11.42 -43.20 -5.66
C ALA A 364 11.40 -42.44 -4.33
N SER A 365 11.44 -43.19 -3.24
CA SER A 365 11.60 -42.70 -1.87
C SER A 365 13.05 -42.33 -1.56
N SER A 366 13.20 -41.52 -0.52
CA SER A 366 14.37 -41.23 0.33
C SER A 366 15.23 -40.01 -0.02
N SER A 367 15.12 -39.04 0.91
CA SER A 367 16.13 -38.10 1.44
C SER A 367 17.06 -37.41 0.45
N ASP A 368 16.80 -36.13 0.20
CA ASP A 368 17.78 -35.07 0.48
C ASP A 368 17.11 -33.69 0.50
N ILE A 369 17.40 -32.94 1.57
CA ILE A 369 17.01 -31.55 1.80
C ILE A 369 18.04 -30.66 1.10
N ALA A 370 17.64 -29.91 0.06
CA ALA A 370 18.19 -28.60 -0.29
C ALA A 370 17.55 -28.02 -1.57
N GLY A 371 16.97 -26.81 -1.46
CA GLY A 371 16.84 -25.87 -2.58
C GLY A 371 15.68 -26.10 -3.56
N GLN A 372 14.44 -25.76 -3.15
CA GLN A 372 13.38 -25.50 -4.13
C GLN A 372 13.71 -24.21 -4.90
N LYS A 373 14.17 -24.35 -6.14
CA LYS A 373 13.99 -23.31 -7.17
C LYS A 373 12.48 -23.17 -7.36
N ALA A 374 11.89 -22.11 -6.79
CA ALA A 374 10.49 -21.77 -7.02
C ALA A 374 10.28 -21.57 -8.52
N ASP A 375 9.39 -22.40 -9.09
CA ASP A 375 8.95 -22.35 -10.47
C ASP A 375 8.39 -20.95 -10.78
N SER A 376 9.09 -20.19 -11.61
CA SER A 376 8.75 -18.81 -11.99
C SER A 376 7.63 -18.72 -13.03
N THR A 377 6.92 -19.83 -13.28
CA THR A 377 5.90 -19.94 -14.31
C THR A 377 4.53 -19.51 -13.77
N LEU A 378 3.86 -18.61 -14.48
CA LEU A 378 2.49 -18.18 -14.19
C LEU A 378 1.56 -19.40 -14.18
N ARG A 379 0.86 -19.62 -13.07
CA ARG A 379 -0.17 -20.65 -12.94
C ARG A 379 -1.51 -20.02 -13.21
N CYS A 380 -2.28 -20.62 -14.10
CA CYS A 380 -3.57 -20.12 -14.52
C CYS A 380 -4.67 -21.15 -14.21
N THR A 381 -5.77 -20.71 -13.63
CA THR A 381 -6.94 -21.54 -13.30
C THR A 381 -8.19 -20.86 -13.80
N ALA A 382 -9.02 -21.57 -14.55
CA ALA A 382 -10.37 -21.13 -14.89
C ALA A 382 -11.37 -21.62 -13.84
N VAL A 383 -12.22 -20.72 -13.37
CA VAL A 383 -13.35 -20.98 -12.49
C VAL A 383 -14.62 -20.67 -13.27
N ILE A 384 -15.51 -21.65 -13.38
CA ILE A 384 -16.71 -21.57 -14.19
C ILE A 384 -17.91 -21.53 -13.26
N THR A 385 -18.70 -20.48 -13.36
CA THR A 385 -19.87 -20.21 -12.53
C THR A 385 -21.13 -20.46 -13.35
N ALA A 386 -22.04 -21.27 -12.83
CA ALA A 386 -23.33 -21.58 -13.43
C ALA A 386 -24.31 -20.38 -13.37
N PRO A 387 -25.41 -20.40 -14.17
CA PRO A 387 -26.42 -19.33 -14.14
C PRO A 387 -27.05 -19.07 -12.76
N ASP A 388 -27.04 -20.06 -11.87
CA ASP A 388 -27.55 -19.95 -10.50
C ASP A 388 -26.53 -19.35 -9.51
N GLY A 389 -25.34 -18.98 -9.99
CA GLY A 389 -24.24 -18.42 -9.19
C GLY A 389 -23.36 -19.46 -8.50
N SER A 390 -23.61 -20.76 -8.67
CA SER A 390 -22.78 -21.82 -8.09
C SER A 390 -21.52 -22.09 -8.93
N GLU A 391 -20.41 -22.48 -8.28
CA GLU A 391 -19.20 -22.94 -8.99
C GLU A 391 -19.49 -24.29 -9.68
N SER A 392 -19.58 -24.27 -11.01
CA SER A 392 -19.83 -25.44 -11.85
C SER A 392 -18.58 -26.29 -12.01
N ALA A 393 -17.42 -25.64 -12.22
CA ALA A 393 -16.14 -26.31 -12.40
C ALA A 393 -14.95 -25.39 -12.11
N ARG A 394 -13.81 -26.01 -11.82
CA ARG A 394 -12.50 -25.35 -11.68
C ARG A 394 -11.43 -26.21 -12.31
N MET A 395 -10.58 -25.61 -13.15
CA MET A 395 -9.53 -26.32 -13.86
C MET A 395 -8.27 -25.49 -14.07
N SER A 396 -7.11 -26.11 -13.93
CA SER A 396 -5.84 -25.50 -14.30
C SER A 396 -5.71 -25.43 -15.82
N LEU A 397 -5.37 -24.25 -16.35
CA LEU A 397 -5.04 -24.07 -17.75
C LEU A 397 -3.54 -24.35 -17.94
N LEU A 398 -3.21 -25.14 -18.95
CA LEU A 398 -1.84 -25.55 -19.26
C LEU A 398 -1.16 -24.50 -20.13
N HIS A 399 0.05 -24.09 -19.75
CA HIS A 399 0.86 -23.17 -20.53
C HIS A 399 1.28 -23.81 -21.86
N THR A 400 1.20 -23.01 -22.93
CA THR A 400 1.63 -23.33 -24.29
C THR A 400 2.54 -22.22 -24.83
N THR A 401 3.13 -22.41 -26.00
CA THR A 401 4.03 -21.41 -26.60
C THR A 401 3.33 -20.06 -26.85
N GLY A 402 4.03 -18.95 -26.60
CA GLY A 402 3.52 -17.60 -26.88
C GLY A 402 2.61 -17.01 -25.80
N GLY A 403 2.74 -17.44 -24.54
CA GLY A 403 2.00 -16.86 -23.40
C GLY A 403 0.54 -17.32 -23.31
N LYS A 404 0.16 -18.36 -24.06
CA LYS A 404 -1.20 -18.90 -24.10
C LYS A 404 -1.37 -20.02 -23.09
N TYR A 405 -2.51 -20.02 -22.41
CA TYR A 405 -2.93 -21.01 -21.45
C TYR A 405 -4.22 -21.65 -21.92
N ILE A 406 -4.25 -22.98 -22.03
CA ILE A 406 -5.38 -23.70 -22.60
C ILE A 406 -5.89 -24.74 -21.60
N GLY A 407 -7.21 -24.77 -21.43
CA GLY A 407 -7.91 -25.81 -20.67
C GLY A 407 -9.13 -26.27 -21.43
N ILE A 408 -9.63 -27.45 -21.04
CA ILE A 408 -10.79 -28.07 -21.66
C ILE A 408 -11.86 -28.21 -20.59
N TRP A 409 -13.01 -27.59 -20.81
CA TRP A 409 -14.19 -27.77 -19.99
C TRP A 409 -15.22 -28.62 -20.74
N ASN A 410 -15.86 -29.56 -20.06
CA ASN A 410 -16.97 -30.32 -20.64
C ASN A 410 -18.28 -29.66 -20.22
N ALA A 411 -19.09 -29.25 -21.19
CA ALA A 411 -20.41 -28.67 -20.95
C ALA A 411 -21.45 -29.76 -20.62
N ASP A 412 -21.20 -30.55 -19.58
CA ASP A 412 -22.04 -31.70 -19.16
C ASP A 412 -23.25 -31.28 -18.28
N ARG A 413 -23.56 -29.99 -18.25
CA ARG A 413 -24.58 -29.38 -17.37
C ARG A 413 -25.76 -28.82 -18.18
N LEU A 414 -26.74 -28.27 -17.46
CA LEU A 414 -27.97 -27.71 -18.03
C LEU A 414 -27.65 -26.54 -18.99
N PRO A 415 -28.46 -26.35 -20.05
CA PRO A 415 -28.36 -25.19 -20.93
C PRO A 415 -28.44 -23.87 -20.16
N GLY A 416 -27.65 -22.88 -20.57
CA GLY A 416 -27.56 -21.59 -19.90
C GLY A 416 -26.23 -20.88 -20.18
N ILE A 417 -26.08 -19.68 -19.62
CA ILE A 417 -24.87 -18.87 -19.71
C ILE A 417 -23.99 -19.12 -18.49
N TYR A 418 -22.76 -19.56 -18.73
CA TYR A 418 -21.77 -19.80 -17.69
C TYR A 418 -20.71 -18.71 -17.73
N ALA A 419 -20.49 -18.04 -16.60
CA ALA A 419 -19.43 -17.04 -16.48
C ALA A 419 -18.09 -17.73 -16.18
N VAL A 420 -17.01 -17.22 -16.75
CA VAL A 420 -15.66 -17.74 -16.57
C VAL A 420 -14.79 -16.65 -15.96
N SER A 421 -14.29 -16.93 -14.77
CA SER A 421 -13.27 -16.13 -14.09
C SER A 421 -11.90 -16.80 -14.23
N ILE A 422 -10.83 -16.01 -14.39
CA ILE A 422 -9.46 -16.51 -14.43
C ILE A 422 -8.72 -16.13 -13.15
N VAL A 423 -8.16 -17.11 -12.47
CA VAL A 423 -7.25 -16.90 -11.33
C VAL A 423 -5.83 -17.19 -11.80
N ALA A 424 -5.01 -16.15 -11.86
CA ALA A 424 -3.63 -16.23 -12.30
C ALA A 424 -2.70 -15.99 -11.10
N SER A 425 -1.63 -16.77 -10.97
CA SER A 425 -0.72 -16.65 -9.82
C SER A 425 0.74 -16.91 -10.15
N VAL A 426 1.64 -16.15 -9.53
CA VAL A 426 3.10 -16.25 -9.66
C VAL A 426 3.73 -16.02 -8.28
N LYS A 427 4.61 -16.93 -7.85
CA LYS A 427 5.38 -16.79 -6.60
C LYS A 427 4.53 -16.45 -5.35
N GLY A 428 3.29 -16.96 -5.29
CA GLY A 428 2.37 -16.72 -4.16
C GLY A 428 1.47 -15.49 -4.32
N ASN A 429 1.72 -14.62 -5.30
CA ASN A 429 0.79 -13.55 -5.68
C ASN A 429 -0.28 -14.14 -6.58
N ALA A 430 -1.54 -13.77 -6.37
CA ALA A 430 -2.65 -14.18 -7.22
C ALA A 430 -3.52 -12.97 -7.58
N GLU A 431 -3.97 -12.93 -8.81
CA GLU A 431 -4.94 -11.98 -9.31
C GLU A 431 -6.13 -12.73 -9.89
N THR A 432 -7.33 -12.22 -9.66
CA THR A 432 -8.57 -12.77 -10.23
C THR A 432 -9.14 -11.79 -11.24
N PHE A 433 -9.23 -12.26 -12.48
CA PHE A 433 -9.95 -11.62 -13.58
C PHE A 433 -11.37 -12.17 -13.57
N ALA A 434 -12.28 -11.46 -12.90
CA ALA A 434 -13.64 -11.92 -12.67
C ALA A 434 -14.51 -11.79 -13.92
N ASP A 435 -15.31 -12.82 -14.21
CA ASP A 435 -16.35 -12.87 -15.25
C ASP A 435 -15.91 -12.33 -16.62
N VAL A 436 -14.68 -12.68 -17.02
CA VAL A 436 -14.01 -12.16 -18.23
C VAL A 436 -14.46 -12.84 -19.53
N LEU A 437 -15.25 -13.91 -19.43
CA LEU A 437 -15.79 -14.64 -20.57
C LEU A 437 -17.12 -15.29 -20.20
N GLU A 438 -18.06 -15.34 -21.14
CA GLU A 438 -19.30 -16.10 -21.02
C GLU A 438 -19.31 -17.26 -22.01
N ILE A 439 -19.76 -18.45 -21.58
CA ILE A 439 -19.96 -19.63 -22.42
C ILE A 439 -21.44 -19.96 -22.45
N GLU A 440 -22.04 -19.93 -23.64
CA GLU A 440 -23.44 -20.32 -23.83
C GLU A 440 -23.52 -21.83 -24.11
N VAL A 441 -24.20 -22.56 -23.22
CA VAL A 441 -24.51 -23.98 -23.41
C VAL A 441 -25.93 -24.11 -23.97
N VAL A 442 -26.05 -24.71 -25.15
CA VAL A 442 -27.32 -24.98 -25.83
C VAL A 442 -27.67 -26.47 -25.78
N ALA A 443 -28.95 -26.79 -25.89
CA ALA A 443 -29.46 -28.16 -25.83
C ALA A 443 -29.03 -29.06 -26.99
#